data_AF-A0A1I1FJ43-F1
#
_entry.id   AF-A0A1I1FJ43-F1
#
_cell.length_a   1.000
_cell.length_b   1.000
_cell.length_c   1.000
_cell.angle_alpha   90.00
_cell.angle_beta   90.00
_cell.angle_gamma   90.00
#
_symmetry.space_group_name_H-M   'P 1'
#
loop_
_entity.id
_entity.type
_entity.pdbx_description
1 polymer ?
#
loop_
_entity_poly.entity_id
_entity_poly.type
_entity_poly.pdbx_seq_one_letter_code
_entity_poly.pdbx_strand_id
1 'polypeptide(L)'
;METAVEPTNSPARTDPRPGRGGREVRGPVIVLVSRVLAVLALAVTLLQAALAGLFVTGDVEMLDRHRLGGTVLSVLVLAQLLTAVLLWRRNRRLRWPMAAILAVVLLTALVQSLGDRRLLGWHMPIGMAICAAEAALVCWAFLLRPARHDDAGEAR
;
A
#
# COMPACT_ATOMS: atom_id res chain seq x y z
N MET A 1 21.07 46.43 54.57
CA MET A 1 19.69 45.93 54.37
C MET A 1 19.55 45.69 52.88
N GLU A 2 20.08 44.57 52.43
CA GLU A 2 20.32 44.25 51.02
C GLU A 2 19.36 43.12 50.65
N THR A 3 18.33 43.43 49.87
CA THR A 3 17.30 42.48 49.47
C THR A 3 17.77 41.72 48.23
N ALA A 4 18.11 40.45 48.42
CA ALA A 4 18.46 39.54 47.34
C ALA A 4 17.26 39.36 46.38
N VAL A 5 17.51 39.61 45.09
CA VAL A 5 16.56 39.37 44.01
C VAL A 5 16.53 37.86 43.72
N GLU A 6 15.36 37.27 43.91
CA GLU A 6 15.07 35.87 43.64
C GLU A 6 15.06 35.59 42.12
N PRO A 7 15.88 34.67 41.60
CA PRO A 7 15.85 34.34 40.18
C PRO A 7 14.60 33.51 39.87
N THR A 8 13.68 34.09 39.08
CA THR A 8 12.47 33.43 38.62
C THR A 8 12.85 32.30 37.65
N ASN A 9 12.85 31.07 38.15
CA ASN A 9 13.04 29.88 37.33
C ASN A 9 11.75 29.64 36.55
N SER A 10 11.61 30.27 35.37
CA SER A 10 10.55 29.94 34.42
C SER A 10 10.71 28.48 34.00
N PRO A 11 9.73 27.60 34.22
CA PRO A 11 9.81 26.24 33.71
C PRO A 11 9.88 26.33 32.18
N ALA A 12 10.97 25.80 31.64
CA ALA A 12 11.18 25.65 30.21
C ALA A 12 9.94 24.96 29.62
N ARG A 13 9.15 25.74 28.86
CA ARG A 13 8.05 25.24 28.05
C ARG A 13 8.65 24.25 27.07
N THR A 14 8.50 22.96 27.35
CA THR A 14 8.83 21.88 26.43
C THR A 14 7.83 21.95 25.28
N ASP A 15 8.16 22.75 24.27
CA ASP A 15 7.43 22.77 23.02
C ASP A 15 7.43 21.34 22.45
N PRO A 16 6.27 20.70 22.24
CA PRO A 16 6.21 19.40 21.61
C PRO A 16 6.79 19.56 20.21
N ARG A 17 8.01 19.07 19.99
CA ARG A 17 8.62 19.03 18.67
C ARG A 17 7.58 18.47 17.71
N PRO A 18 7.23 19.16 16.61
CA PRO A 18 6.27 18.66 15.64
C PRO A 18 6.83 17.34 15.10
N GLY A 19 6.28 16.24 15.60
CA GLY A 19 6.68 14.90 15.20
C GLY A 19 6.50 14.79 13.70
N ARG A 20 7.57 14.34 13.00
CA ARG A 20 7.56 14.01 11.56
C ARG A 20 6.20 13.43 11.18
N GLY A 21 5.46 14.18 10.35
CA GLY A 21 4.03 14.00 10.03
C GLY A 21 3.66 12.70 9.31
N GLY A 22 3.93 11.54 9.92
CA GLY A 22 3.32 10.29 9.54
C GLY A 22 1.84 10.35 9.90
N ARG A 23 0.95 10.09 8.94
CA ARG A 23 -0.49 10.05 9.20
C ARG A 23 -0.76 8.91 10.17
N GLU A 24 -1.18 9.23 11.38
CA GLU A 24 -1.64 8.24 12.35
C GLU A 24 -2.95 7.61 11.88
N VAL A 25 -3.02 6.29 11.87
CA VAL A 25 -4.14 5.52 11.33
C VAL A 25 -4.61 4.50 12.34
N ARG A 26 -5.92 4.46 12.59
CA ARG A 26 -6.54 3.49 13.50
C ARG A 26 -6.60 2.11 12.84
N GLY A 27 -6.21 1.08 13.58
CA GLY A 27 -6.30 -0.33 13.18
C GLY A 27 -4.96 -0.94 12.76
N PRO A 28 -4.05 -1.24 13.72
CA PRO A 28 -2.71 -1.74 13.43
C PRO A 28 -2.71 -3.06 12.63
N VAL A 29 -3.66 -3.95 12.92
CA VAL A 29 -3.82 -5.21 12.19
C VAL A 29 -4.17 -4.95 10.72
N ILE A 30 -5.10 -4.03 10.44
CA ILE A 30 -5.51 -3.72 9.05
C ILE A 30 -4.33 -3.11 8.29
N VAL A 31 -3.54 -2.24 8.93
CA VAL A 31 -2.32 -1.68 8.33
C VAL A 31 -1.32 -2.79 8.04
N LEU A 32 -1.08 -3.73 8.97
CA LEU A 32 -0.18 -4.86 8.74
C LEU A 32 -0.64 -5.73 7.55
N VAL A 33 -1.91 -6.10 7.52
CA VAL A 33 -2.48 -6.89 6.42
C VAL A 33 -2.34 -6.14 5.09
N SER A 34 -2.61 -4.83 5.06
CA SER A 34 -2.47 -4.03 3.83
C SER A 34 -1.02 -4.00 3.31
N ARG A 35 -0.02 -3.99 4.21
CA ARG A 35 1.40 -4.06 3.85
C ARG A 35 1.76 -5.42 3.26
N VAL A 36 1.34 -6.50 3.91
CA VAL A 36 1.58 -7.86 3.43
C VAL A 36 0.98 -8.04 2.04
N LEU A 37 -0.28 -7.64 1.85
CA LEU A 37 -0.96 -7.73 0.56
C LEU A 37 -0.25 -6.91 -0.52
N ALA A 38 0.16 -5.67 -0.22
CA ALA A 38 0.88 -4.84 -1.18
C ALA A 38 2.23 -5.46 -1.59
N VAL A 39 2.99 -6.01 -0.64
CA VAL A 39 4.27 -6.68 -0.94
C VAL A 39 4.05 -7.94 -1.78
N LEU A 40 3.05 -8.75 -1.45
CA LEU A 40 2.71 -9.93 -2.24
C LEU A 40 2.25 -9.58 -3.66
N ALA A 41 1.39 -8.58 -3.81
CA ALA A 41 0.93 -8.12 -5.10
C ALA A 41 2.10 -7.60 -5.96
N LEU A 42 2.99 -6.77 -5.38
CA LEU A 42 4.21 -6.33 -6.06
C LEU A 42 5.09 -7.51 -6.48
N ALA A 43 5.35 -8.46 -5.57
CA ALA A 43 6.16 -9.64 -5.87
C ALA A 43 5.57 -10.47 -7.02
N VAL A 44 4.24 -10.67 -7.03
CA VAL A 44 3.54 -11.35 -8.12
C VAL A 44 3.64 -10.57 -9.43
N THR A 45 3.47 -9.24 -9.42
CA THR A 45 3.61 -8.43 -10.66
C THR A 45 5.02 -8.48 -11.25
N LEU A 46 6.06 -8.47 -10.41
CA LEU A 46 7.45 -8.65 -10.84
C LEU A 46 7.68 -10.04 -11.43
N LEU A 47 7.14 -11.08 -10.78
CA LEU A 47 7.19 -12.44 -11.29
C LEU A 47 6.45 -12.56 -12.62
N GLN A 48 5.30 -11.92 -12.78
CA GLN A 48 4.53 -11.89 -14.03
C GLN A 48 5.35 -11.30 -15.18
N ALA A 49 6.09 -10.21 -14.94
CA ALA A 49 6.98 -9.62 -15.93
C ALA A 49 8.11 -10.57 -16.33
N ALA A 50 8.72 -11.27 -15.37
CA ALA A 50 9.75 -12.28 -15.64
C ALA A 50 9.21 -13.47 -16.45
N LEU A 51 8.05 -14.01 -16.07
CA LEU A 51 7.40 -15.13 -16.77
C LEU A 51 6.99 -14.72 -18.20
N ALA A 52 6.48 -13.50 -18.39
CA ALA A 52 6.17 -12.98 -19.72
C ALA A 52 7.44 -12.82 -20.58
N GLY A 53 8.53 -12.34 -19.99
CA GLY A 53 9.83 -12.26 -20.65
C GLY A 53 10.33 -13.63 -21.12
N LEU A 54 10.29 -14.63 -20.24
CA LEU A 54 10.69 -16.01 -20.57
C LEU A 54 9.81 -16.62 -21.67
N PHE A 55 8.49 -16.40 -21.60
CA PHE A 55 7.57 -16.81 -22.66
C PHE A 55 7.94 -16.21 -24.02
N VAL A 56 8.26 -14.91 -24.08
CA VAL A 56 8.68 -14.24 -25.32
C VAL A 56 10.01 -14.79 -25.85
N THR A 57 10.89 -15.31 -24.97
CA THR A 57 12.12 -16.00 -25.39
C THR A 57 11.92 -17.43 -25.90
N GLY A 58 10.69 -17.95 -25.88
CA GLY A 58 10.32 -19.25 -26.46
C GLY A 58 9.94 -20.33 -25.45
N ASP A 59 10.00 -20.06 -24.15
CA ASP A 59 9.56 -21.00 -23.11
C ASP A 59 8.03 -20.95 -22.94
N VAL A 60 7.33 -21.72 -23.76
CA VAL A 60 5.87 -21.74 -23.83
C VAL A 60 5.19 -22.20 -22.53
N GLU A 61 5.87 -22.99 -21.69
CA GLU A 61 5.32 -23.44 -20.40
C GLU A 61 5.16 -22.27 -19.42
N MET A 62 5.97 -21.22 -19.58
CA MET A 62 5.85 -20.01 -18.77
C MET A 62 4.56 -19.24 -19.03
N LEU A 63 3.87 -19.49 -20.16
CA LEU A 63 2.57 -18.89 -20.43
C LEU A 63 1.49 -19.37 -19.44
N ASP A 64 1.47 -20.67 -19.12
CA ASP A 64 0.48 -21.21 -18.18
C ASP A 64 0.78 -20.76 -16.74
N ARG A 65 2.06 -20.67 -16.38
CA ARG A 65 2.49 -20.05 -15.11
C ARG A 65 2.11 -18.57 -15.06
N HIS A 66 2.27 -17.85 -16.17
CA HIS A 66 1.87 -16.45 -16.29
C HIS A 66 0.36 -16.30 -16.07
N ARG A 67 -0.47 -17.13 -16.73
CA ARG A 67 -1.94 -17.15 -16.53
C ARG A 67 -2.32 -17.40 -15.07
N LEU A 68 -1.72 -18.41 -14.44
CA LEU A 68 -1.97 -18.72 -13.03
C LEU A 68 -1.64 -17.52 -12.14
N GLY A 69 -0.48 -16.89 -12.34
CA GLY A 69 -0.10 -15.71 -11.58
C GLY A 69 -1.02 -14.50 -11.81
N GLY A 70 -1.64 -14.37 -13.00
CA GLY A 70 -2.69 -13.39 -13.26
C GLY A 70 -3.95 -13.62 -12.40
N THR A 71 -4.35 -14.87 -12.19
CA THR A 71 -5.43 -15.24 -11.27
C THR A 71 -5.05 -14.93 -9.82
N VAL A 72 -3.84 -15.28 -9.40
CA VAL A 72 -3.33 -14.96 -8.05
C VAL A 72 -3.30 -13.46 -7.80
N LEU A 73 -2.80 -12.68 -8.77
CA LEU A 73 -2.78 -11.22 -8.69
C LEU A 73 -4.19 -10.65 -8.54
N SER A 74 -5.16 -11.17 -9.30
CA SER A 74 -6.56 -10.75 -9.23
C SER A 74 -7.13 -10.90 -7.81
N VAL A 75 -6.85 -12.02 -7.16
CA VAL A 75 -7.28 -12.26 -5.76
C VAL A 75 -6.60 -11.27 -4.80
N LEU A 76 -5.29 -11.03 -4.98
CA LEU A 76 -4.53 -10.10 -4.13
C LEU A 76 -5.05 -8.66 -4.24
N VAL A 77 -5.30 -8.16 -5.46
CA VAL A 77 -5.78 -6.78 -5.66
C VAL A 77 -7.20 -6.58 -5.15
N LEU A 78 -8.05 -7.62 -5.19
CA LEU A 78 -9.37 -7.59 -4.55
C LEU A 78 -9.26 -7.56 -3.02
N ALA A 79 -8.33 -8.33 -2.44
CA ALA A 79 -8.05 -8.29 -1.01
C ALA A 79 -7.47 -6.93 -0.58
N GLN A 80 -6.60 -6.31 -1.40
CA GLN A 80 -6.12 -4.94 -1.20
C GLN A 80 -7.29 -3.95 -1.20
N LEU A 81 -8.24 -4.08 -2.12
CA LEU A 81 -9.42 -3.21 -2.17
C LEU A 81 -10.26 -3.35 -0.90
N LEU A 82 -10.48 -4.57 -0.43
CA LEU A 82 -11.22 -4.82 0.82
C LEU A 82 -10.54 -4.16 2.01
N THR A 83 -9.23 -4.33 2.17
CA THR A 83 -8.49 -3.68 3.26
C THR A 83 -8.48 -2.16 3.14
N ALA A 84 -8.38 -1.61 1.93
CA ALA A 84 -8.48 -0.18 1.68
C ALA A 84 -9.85 0.40 2.08
N VAL A 85 -10.94 -0.31 1.76
CA VAL A 85 -12.29 0.07 2.20
C VAL A 85 -12.42 0.04 3.72
N LEU A 86 -11.91 -1.02 4.37
CA LEU A 86 -11.93 -1.13 5.83
C LEU A 86 -11.11 0.00 6.50
N LEU A 87 -9.95 0.33 5.94
CA LEU A 87 -9.10 1.41 6.40
C LEU A 87 -9.79 2.78 6.22
N TRP A 88 -10.43 3.00 5.07
CA TRP A 88 -11.20 4.21 4.78
C TRP A 88 -12.40 4.40 5.72
N ARG A 89 -13.12 3.32 6.04
CA ARG A 89 -14.25 3.37 6.99
C ARG A 89 -13.83 3.87 8.36
N ARG A 90 -12.63 3.48 8.82
CA ARG A 90 -12.05 3.93 10.10
C ARG A 90 -11.29 5.26 10.01
N ASN A 91 -10.89 5.66 8.80
CA ASN A 91 -10.03 6.83 8.55
C ASN A 91 -10.50 7.55 7.27
N ARG A 92 -11.61 8.30 7.36
CA ARG A 92 -12.32 8.90 6.20
C ARG A 92 -11.47 9.81 5.30
N ARG A 93 -10.34 10.33 5.80
CA ARG A 93 -9.38 11.16 5.07
C ARG A 93 -8.58 10.38 4.01
N LEU A 94 -8.55 9.05 4.07
CA LEU A 94 -7.83 8.17 3.13
C LEU A 94 -8.74 7.74 1.96
N ARG A 95 -9.27 8.69 1.17
CA ARG A 95 -10.11 8.36 0.00
C ARG A 95 -9.31 7.95 -1.24
N TRP A 96 -8.15 8.58 -1.43
CA TRP A 96 -7.33 8.35 -2.61
C TRP A 96 -6.78 6.92 -2.76
N PRO A 97 -6.35 6.20 -1.69
CA PRO A 97 -5.81 4.85 -1.84
C PRO A 97 -6.88 3.86 -2.29
N MET A 98 -8.12 4.04 -1.85
CA MET A 98 -9.26 3.25 -2.29
C MET A 98 -9.48 3.42 -3.81
N ALA A 99 -9.42 4.66 -4.31
CA ALA A 99 -9.55 4.92 -5.75
C ALA A 99 -8.38 4.35 -6.56
N ALA A 100 -7.14 4.49 -6.06
CA ALA A 100 -5.96 3.94 -6.70
C ALA A 100 -6.01 2.40 -6.80
N ILE A 101 -6.36 1.71 -5.70
CA ILE A 101 -6.48 0.26 -5.68
C ILE A 101 -7.65 -0.22 -6.55
N LEU A 102 -8.78 0.52 -6.54
CA LEU A 102 -9.88 0.22 -7.46
C LEU A 102 -9.44 0.32 -8.92
N ALA A 103 -8.64 1.34 -9.28
CA ALA A 103 -8.08 1.45 -10.61
C ALA A 103 -7.18 0.25 -10.95
N VAL A 104 -6.33 -0.20 -10.03
CA VAL A 104 -5.50 -1.40 -10.22
C VAL A 104 -6.35 -2.65 -10.45
N VAL A 105 -7.44 -2.85 -9.71
CA VAL A 105 -8.38 -3.96 -9.93
C VAL A 105 -8.94 -3.94 -11.35
N LEU A 106 -9.41 -2.78 -11.80
CA LEU A 106 -9.99 -2.62 -13.14
C LEU A 106 -8.94 -2.83 -14.25
N LEU A 107 -7.73 -2.29 -14.07
CA LEU A 107 -6.63 -2.48 -15.01
C LEU A 107 -6.18 -3.94 -15.07
N THR A 108 -6.17 -4.65 -13.94
CA THR A 108 -5.82 -6.08 -13.88
C THR A 108 -6.84 -6.93 -14.65
N ALA A 109 -8.14 -6.63 -14.53
CA ALA A 109 -9.18 -7.28 -15.33
C ALA A 109 -9.05 -6.95 -16.83
N LEU A 110 -8.71 -5.69 -17.15
CA LEU A 110 -8.49 -5.26 -18.53
C LEU A 110 -7.30 -6.00 -19.17
N VAL A 111 -6.16 -6.06 -18.48
CA VAL A 111 -4.94 -6.73 -18.97
C VAL A 111 -5.15 -8.22 -19.21
N GLN A 112 -5.93 -8.91 -18.36
CA GLN A 112 -6.33 -10.30 -18.59
C GLN A 112 -7.11 -10.45 -19.90
N SER A 113 -8.14 -9.63 -20.11
CA SER A 113 -8.93 -9.63 -21.36
C SER A 113 -8.07 -9.32 -22.60
N LEU A 114 -7.12 -8.39 -22.48
CA LEU A 114 -6.15 -8.09 -23.55
C LEU A 114 -5.21 -9.28 -23.83
N GLY A 115 -4.78 -9.98 -22.77
CA GLY A 115 -3.94 -11.18 -22.87
C GLY A 115 -4.65 -12.32 -23.61
N ASP A 116 -5.90 -12.60 -23.26
CA ASP A 116 -6.73 -13.62 -23.92
C ASP A 116 -6.95 -13.33 -25.41
N ARG A 117 -7.07 -12.04 -25.76
CA ARG A 117 -7.21 -11.56 -27.14
C ARG A 117 -5.88 -11.38 -27.87
N ARG A 118 -4.74 -11.69 -27.22
CA ARG A 118 -3.39 -11.53 -27.77
C ARG A 118 -3.07 -10.10 -28.23
N LEU A 119 -3.62 -9.11 -27.55
CA LEU A 119 -3.35 -7.69 -27.82
C LEU A 119 -2.13 -7.20 -27.03
N LEU A 120 -0.95 -7.75 -27.37
CA LEU A 120 0.29 -7.57 -26.60
C LEU A 120 0.74 -6.10 -26.51
N GLY A 121 0.48 -5.30 -27.56
CA GLY A 121 0.87 -3.89 -27.60
C GLY A 121 0.29 -3.04 -26.47
N TRP A 122 -0.93 -3.36 -26.01
CA TRP A 122 -1.55 -2.70 -24.85
C TRP A 122 -1.35 -3.48 -23.55
N HIS A 123 -1.25 -4.80 -23.63
CA HIS A 123 -1.03 -5.66 -22.47
C HIS A 123 0.28 -5.33 -21.75
N MET A 124 1.40 -5.20 -22.47
CA MET A 124 2.72 -4.97 -21.87
C MET A 124 2.82 -3.62 -21.14
N PRO A 125 2.45 -2.47 -21.74
CA PRO A 125 2.55 -1.18 -21.06
C PRO A 125 1.61 -1.06 -19.87
N ILE A 126 0.39 -1.58 -19.97
CA ILE A 126 -0.57 -1.54 -18.85
C ILE A 126 -0.11 -2.47 -17.72
N GLY A 127 0.43 -3.65 -18.05
CA GLY A 127 1.06 -4.54 -17.06
C GLY A 127 2.20 -3.85 -16.30
N MET A 128 3.06 -3.11 -17.01
CA MET A 128 4.13 -2.33 -16.38
C MET A 128 3.58 -1.19 -15.50
N ALA A 129 2.51 -0.52 -15.94
CA ALA A 129 1.84 0.52 -15.14
C ALA A 129 1.24 -0.05 -13.84
N ILE A 130 0.68 -1.25 -13.88
CA ILE A 130 0.20 -1.97 -12.68
C ILE A 130 1.37 -2.27 -11.75
N CYS A 131 2.50 -2.79 -12.27
CA CYS A 131 3.70 -3.04 -11.47
C CYS A 131 4.21 -1.77 -10.76
N ALA A 132 4.26 -0.64 -11.47
CA ALA A 132 4.65 0.64 -10.89
C ALA A 132 3.65 1.13 -9.83
N ALA A 133 2.35 0.93 -10.05
CA ALA A 133 1.31 1.25 -9.09
C ALA A 133 1.44 0.42 -7.80
N GLU A 134 1.69 -0.89 -7.92
CA GLU A 134 1.93 -1.76 -6.75
C GLU A 134 3.17 -1.33 -5.97
N ALA A 135 4.26 -0.94 -6.67
CA ALA A 135 5.44 -0.40 -6.00
C ALA A 135 5.12 0.89 -5.21
N ALA A 136 4.33 1.79 -5.80
CA ALA A 136 3.87 3.00 -5.12
C ALA A 136 2.95 2.69 -3.92
N LEU A 137 2.07 1.68 -4.04
CA LEU A 137 1.18 1.24 -2.96
C LEU A 137 1.96 0.61 -1.81
N VAL A 138 3.02 -0.17 -2.08
CA VAL A 138 3.95 -0.66 -1.06
C VAL A 138 4.56 0.53 -0.31
N CYS A 139 5.22 1.45 -1.02
CA CYS A 139 5.82 2.64 -0.42
C CYS A 139 4.82 3.39 0.46
N TRP A 140 3.60 3.59 -0.05
CA TRP A 140 2.53 4.23 0.71
C TRP A 140 2.12 3.47 1.97
N ALA A 141 1.92 2.14 1.89
CA ALA A 141 1.50 1.33 3.04
C ALA A 141 2.53 1.35 4.18
N PHE A 142 3.82 1.50 3.86
CA PHE A 142 4.89 1.67 4.85
C PHE A 142 4.98 3.09 5.41
N LEU A 143 4.46 4.11 4.71
CA LEU A 143 4.35 5.48 5.26
C LEU A 143 3.23 5.64 6.30
N LEU A 144 2.27 4.71 6.35
CA LEU A 144 1.21 4.71 7.37
C LEU A 144 1.78 4.39 8.75
N ARG A 145 1.43 5.18 9.78
CA ARG A 145 1.78 4.91 11.18
C ARG A 145 0.55 4.40 11.92
N PRO A 146 0.53 3.15 12.41
CA PRO A 146 -0.56 2.70 13.28
C PRO A 146 -0.59 3.52 14.57
N ALA A 147 -1.76 4.00 14.97
CA ALA A 147 -1.94 4.58 16.31
C ALA A 147 -1.62 3.52 17.37
N ARG A 148 -0.82 3.87 18.38
CA ARG A 148 -0.51 2.97 19.51
C ARG A 148 -1.75 2.75 20.36
N HIS A 149 -1.85 1.58 20.97
CA HIS A 149 -3.02 1.16 21.74
C HIS A 149 -2.99 1.66 23.20
N ASP A 150 -1.97 2.45 23.56
CA ASP A 150 -1.59 2.74 24.94
C ASP A 150 -2.42 3.89 25.57
N ASP A 151 -3.11 4.71 24.77
CA ASP A 151 -3.88 5.87 25.26
C ASP A 151 -5.23 5.52 25.91
N ALA A 152 -5.60 4.23 26.01
CA ALA A 152 -6.87 3.79 26.57
C ALA A 152 -6.81 3.38 28.05
N GLY A 153 -5.61 3.36 28.65
CA GLY A 153 -5.38 2.86 30.02
C GLY A 153 -5.35 3.92 31.12
N GLU A 154 -5.07 5.20 30.80
CA GLU A 154 -4.81 6.24 31.83
C GLU A 154 -6.03 7.09 32.21
N ALA A 155 -7.23 6.79 31.69
CA ALA A 155 -8.45 7.57 31.94
C ALA A 155 -9.50 6.80 32.79
N ARG A 156 -9.07 6.01 33.78
CA ARG A 156 -9.97 5.35 34.75
C ARG A 156 -9.52 5.56 36.18
#